data_AF-A0A1H6S7S5-F1
#
_entry.id   AF-A0A1H6S7S5-F1
#
_cell.length_a   1.000
_cell.length_b   1.000
_cell.length_c   1.000
_cell.angle_alpha   90.00
_cell.angle_beta   90.00
_cell.angle_gamma   90.00
#
_symmetry.space_group_name_H-M   'P 1'
#
loop_
_entity.id
_entity.type
_entity.pdbx_description
1 polymer ?
#
loop_
_entity_poly.entity_id
_entity_poly.type
_entity_poly.pdbx_seq_one_letter_code
_entity_poly.pdbx_strand_id
1 'polypeptide(L)' 'MTTVKVNVNSIDKVKGFVNTIVKFDNDFDLVAGRYVIDAKSIMGIFSLDLSQDLELHIGDGDPIEDIKAALKDYIVE' A
#
# COMPACT_ATOMS: atom_id res chain seq x y z
N MET A 1 0.13 3.47 14.21
CA MET A 1 -0.82 3.39 13.06
C MET A 1 -0.90 4.72 12.31
N THR A 2 -0.44 4.74 11.06
CA THR A 2 -0.45 5.91 10.14
C THR A 2 -1.27 5.56 8.91
N THR A 3 -2.04 6.51 8.39
CA THR A 3 -2.82 6.33 7.14
C THR A 3 -2.34 7.30 6.07
N VAL A 4 -2.17 6.79 4.85
CA VAL A 4 -1.87 7.58 3.64
C VAL A 4 -2.74 7.10 2.48
N LYS A 5 -2.98 7.95 1.48
CA LYS A 5 -3.63 7.52 0.24
C LYS A 5 -2.58 7.14 -0.79
N VAL A 6 -2.83 6.07 -1.53
CA VAL A 6 -1.94 5.57 -2.58
C VAL A 6 -2.69 5.24 -3.86
N ASN A 7 -2.00 5.35 -4.98
CA ASN A 7 -2.48 4.95 -6.29
C ASN A 7 -1.59 3.87 -6.92
N VAL A 8 -2.15 2.67 -7.08
CA VAL A 8 -1.49 1.49 -7.67
C VAL A 8 -2.25 1.01 -8.92
N ASN A 9 -2.60 1.94 -9.80
CA ASN A 9 -3.49 1.73 -10.95
C ASN A 9 -2.92 0.93 -12.15
N SER A 10 -1.81 0.22 -11.97
CA SER A 10 -1.23 -0.64 -13.02
C SER A 10 -0.55 -1.87 -12.44
N ILE A 11 -0.43 -2.93 -13.24
CA ILE A 11 0.23 -4.18 -12.84
C ILE A 11 1.67 -3.92 -12.37
N ASP A 12 2.40 -3.06 -13.07
CA ASP A 12 3.79 -2.76 -12.74
C ASP A 12 3.90 -1.96 -11.44
N LYS A 13 2.97 -1.01 -11.21
CA LYS A 13 2.89 -0.30 -9.93
C LYS A 13 2.57 -1.23 -8.77
N VAL A 14 1.62 -2.15 -8.92
CA VAL A 14 1.29 -3.14 -7.87
C VAL A 14 2.51 -3.98 -7.53
N LYS A 15 3.20 -4.53 -8.53
CA LYS A 15 4.43 -5.33 -8.30
C LYS A 15 5.51 -4.51 -7.60
N GLY A 16 5.77 -3.29 -8.07
CA GLY A 16 6.75 -2.39 -7.49
C GLY A 16 6.41 -2.02 -6.04
N PHE A 17 5.15 -1.71 -5.79
CA PHE A 17 4.62 -1.38 -4.47
C PHE A 17 4.82 -2.55 -3.49
N VAL A 18 4.33 -3.75 -3.84
CA VAL A 18 4.46 -4.96 -2.99
C VAL A 18 5.93 -5.27 -2.70
N ASN A 19 6.79 -5.26 -3.73
CA ASN A 19 8.23 -5.49 -3.58
C ASN A 19 8.93 -4.43 -2.73
N THR A 20 8.34 -3.24 -2.60
CA THR A 20 8.86 -2.17 -1.76
C THR A 20 8.44 -2.39 -0.32
N ILE A 21 7.15 -2.59 -0.04
CA ILE A 21 6.63 -2.74 1.33
C ILE A 21 7.02 -4.05 2.01
N VAL A 22 7.29 -5.12 1.25
CA VAL A 22 7.73 -6.42 1.82
C VAL A 22 9.09 -6.34 2.51
N LYS A 23 9.86 -5.27 2.26
CA LYS A 23 11.17 -5.03 2.90
C LYS A 23 11.06 -4.48 4.32
N PHE A 24 9.87 -4.03 4.72
CA PHE A 24 9.62 -3.42 6.01
C PHE A 24 8.84 -4.39 6.91
N ASP A 25 9.20 -4.38 8.19
CA ASP A 25 8.57 -5.17 9.26
C ASP A 25 7.37 -4.44 9.87
N ASN A 26 6.51 -3.90 9.01
CA ASN A 26 5.22 -3.35 9.39
C ASN A 26 4.10 -4.18 8.76
N ASP A 27 2.93 -4.14 9.39
CA ASP A 27 1.68 -4.52 8.76
C ASP A 27 1.21 -3.42 7.81
N PHE A 28 0.73 -3.82 6.65
CA PHE A 28 0.21 -2.92 5.63
C PHE A 28 -1.14 -3.41 5.17
N ASP A 29 -2.19 -2.62 5.36
CA ASP A 29 -3.53 -2.94 4.90
C ASP A 29 -3.99 -1.93 3.85
N LEU A 30 -4.50 -2.42 2.72
CA LEU A 30 -5.20 -1.60 1.74
C LEU A 30 -6.70 -1.66 2.01
N VAL A 31 -7.31 -0.48 2.10
CA VAL A 31 -8.74 -0.31 2.33
C VAL A 31 -9.39 0.30 1.10
N ALA A 32 -10.40 -0.40 0.59
CA ALA A 32 -11.25 0.05 -0.52
C ALA A 32 -12.73 -0.10 -0.12
N GLY A 33 -13.32 0.97 0.40
CA GLY A 33 -14.68 0.94 0.93
C GLY A 33 -14.81 -0.02 2.11
N ARG A 34 -15.42 -1.19 1.89
CA ARG A 34 -15.64 -2.21 2.95
C ARG A 34 -14.57 -3.30 2.98
N TYR A 35 -13.70 -3.34 1.97
CA TYR A 35 -12.69 -4.38 1.83
C TYR A 35 -11.39 -3.93 2.49
N VAL A 36 -10.80 -4.84 3.25
CA VAL A 36 -9.47 -4.68 3.86
C VAL A 36 -8.65 -5.86 3.39
N ILE A 37 -7.52 -5.57 2.76
CA ILE A 37 -6.64 -6.56 2.13
C ILE A 37 -5.22 -6.36 2.65
N ASP A 38 -4.55 -7.45 2.99
CA ASP A 38 -3.11 -7.46 3.24
C ASP A 38 -2.38 -6.95 2.00
N ALA A 39 -1.74 -5.80 2.13
CA ALA A 39 -1.07 -5.11 1.04
C ALA A 39 0.18 -5.85 0.57
N LYS A 40 0.74 -6.80 1.36
CA LYS A 40 1.83 -7.68 0.92
C LYS A 40 1.32 -8.79 -0.01
N SER A 41 0.01 -9.01 -0.11
CA SER A 41 -0.60 -9.99 -1.01
C SER A 41 -0.94 -9.40 -2.38
N ILE A 42 -0.05 -9.64 -3.36
CA ILE A 42 -0.28 -9.21 -4.75
C ILE A 42 -1.61 -9.72 -5.34
N MET A 43 -2.01 -10.96 -5.01
CA MET A 43 -3.31 -11.50 -5.44
C MET A 43 -4.48 -10.78 -4.77
N GLY A 44 -4.33 -10.40 -3.49
CA GLY A 44 -5.34 -9.62 -2.78
C GLY A 44 -5.55 -8.25 -3.44
N ILE A 45 -4.47 -7.55 -3.79
CA ILE A 45 -4.56 -6.24 -4.43
C ILE A 45 -5.32 -6.32 -5.76
N PHE A 46 -5.07 -7.35 -6.58
CA PHE A 46 -5.79 -7.52 -7.84
C PHE A 46 -7.28 -7.84 -7.69
N SER A 47 -7.77 -8.15 -6.47
CA SER A 47 -9.20 -8.27 -6.20
C SER A 47 -9.90 -6.93 -5.94
N LEU A 48 -9.15 -5.85 -5.77
CA LEU A 48 -9.66 -4.50 -5.54
C LEU A 48 -9.89 -3.73 -6.85
N ASP A 49 -10.73 -2.69 -6.80
CA ASP A 49 -10.84 -1.71 -7.87
C ASP A 49 -9.64 -0.74 -7.83
N LEU A 50 -8.68 -0.94 -8.72
CA LEU A 50 -7.45 -0.15 -8.82
C LEU A 50 -7.61 1.14 -9.64
N SER A 51 -8.81 1.44 -10.13
CA SER A 51 -9.07 2.68 -10.86
C SER A 51 -9.16 3.91 -9.94
N GLN A 52 -9.38 3.68 -8.65
CA GLN A 52 -9.50 4.71 -7.62
C GLN A 52 -8.28 4.69 -6.69
N ASP A 53 -8.10 5.77 -5.94
CA ASP A 53 -7.11 5.81 -4.87
C ASP A 53 -7.54 4.92 -3.70
N LEU A 54 -6.57 4.31 -3.03
CA LEU A 54 -6.76 3.39 -1.92
C LEU A 54 -6.19 4.00 -0.65
N GLU A 55 -6.81 3.69 0.50
CA GLU A 55 -6.22 4.02 1.79
C GLU A 55 -5.24 2.91 2.18
N LEU A 56 -4.01 3.28 2.48
CA LEU A 56 -2.98 2.41 3.02
C LEU A 56 -2.83 2.68 4.51
N HIS A 57 -3.16 1.69 5.32
CA HIS A 57 -2.89 1.68 6.75
C HIS A 57 -1.52 1.05 7.00
N ILE A 58 -0.69 1.75 7.76
CA ILE A 58 0.65 1.32 8.13
C ILE A 58 0.65 1.07 9.63
N GLY A 59 0.85 -0.19 10.00
CA GLY A 59 1.01 -0.67 11.37
C GLY A 59 2.33 -0.20 12.00
N ASP A 60 2.53 -0.56 13.26
CA ASP A 60 3.76 -0.26 13.97
C ASP A 60 4.88 -1.21 13.52
N GLY A 61 6.15 -0.78 13.60
CA GLY A 61 7.29 -1.49 13.03
C GLY A 61 8.44 -0.54 12.70
N ASP A 62 8.92 -0.57 11.45
CA ASP A 62 9.96 0.33 10.95
C ASP A 62 9.52 1.82 10.93
N PRO A 63 10.48 2.76 10.88
CA PRO A 63 10.19 4.19 10.86
C PRO A 63 9.28 4.61 9.70
N ILE A 64 8.17 5.27 10.02
CA ILE A 64 7.17 5.75 9.05
C ILE A 64 7.78 6.67 7.98
N GLU A 65 8.79 7.46 8.32
CA GLU A 65 9.42 8.39 7.39
C GLU A 65 10.20 7.67 6.28
N ASP A 66 10.88 6.57 6.60
CA ASP A 66 11.59 5.74 5.62
C ASP A 66 10.60 5.05 4.67
N ILE A 67 9.48 4.59 5.21
CA ILE A 67 8.39 3.98 4.44
C ILE A 67 7.77 5.00 3.49
N LYS A 68 7.43 6.20 3.97
CA LYS A 68 6.88 7.27 3.13
C LYS A 68 7.85 7.69 2.03
N ALA A 69 9.14 7.76 2.34
CA ALA A 69 10.17 8.07 1.33
C ALA A 69 10.25 6.98 0.25
N ALA A 70 10.16 5.70 0.63
CA ALA A 70 10.14 4.58 -0.30
C ALA A 70 8.85 4.52 -1.13
N LEU A 71 7.73 5.01 -0.59
CA LEU A 71 6.41 4.98 -1.23
C LEU A 71 6.01 6.28 -1.93
N LYS A 72 6.91 7.28 -2.01
CA LYS A 72 6.62 8.61 -2.55
C LYS A 72 5.93 8.62 -3.92
N ASP A 73 6.28 7.67 -4.79
CA ASP A 73 5.77 7.61 -6.18
C ASP A 73 4.36 6.98 -6.26
N TYR A 74 3.89 6.41 -5.15
CA TYR A 74 2.54 5.83 -5.02
C TYR A 74 1.63 6.73 -4.20
N ILE A 75 2.16 7.54 -3.28
CA ILE A 75 1.37 8.41 -2.40
C ILE A 75 0.72 9.53 -3.23
N VAL A 76 -0.55 9.79 -2.95
CA VAL A 76 -1.33 10.89 -3.54
C VAL A 76 -1.82 11.85 -2.44
N GLU A 77 -1.91 13.14 -2.77
CA GLU A 77 -2.40 14.21 -1.86
C GLU A 77 -3.93 14.23 -1.74
#